data_AF-A0AAU2JBC0-F1
#
_entry.id   AF-A0AAU2JBC0-F1
#
_cell.length_a   1.000
_cell.length_b   1.000
_cell.length_c   1.000
_cell.angle_alpha   90.00
_cell.angle_beta   90.00
_cell.angle_gamma   90.00
#
_symmetry.space_group_name_H-M   'P 1'
#
loop_
_entity.id
_entity.type
_entity.pdbx_description
1 polymer ?
#
loop_
_entity_poly.entity_id
_entity_poly.type
_entity_poly.pdbx_seq_one_letter_code
_entity_poly.pdbx_strand_id
1 'polypeptide(L)'
;MSDNTATNGGGINNVGTAKLFRSTVTDNYAVQTGGGIFNNGGGSVTLDHSTVLRNRAIHGTGGGIDNAPGGTVTLLHSTFHQNHPNHCVPLSSIPGCNG
;
A
#
# COMPACT_ATOMS: atom_id res chain seq x y z
N MET A 1 5.51 8.72 5.69
CA MET A 1 4.60 8.15 6.71
C MET A 1 5.28 6.93 7.31
N SER A 2 5.51 6.91 8.62
CA SER A 2 6.16 5.78 9.29
C SER A 2 5.67 5.53 10.71
N ASP A 3 5.92 4.31 11.21
CA ASP A 3 5.72 3.89 12.60
C ASP A 3 4.27 3.94 13.07
N ASN A 4 3.33 3.73 12.16
CA ASN A 4 1.90 3.70 12.45
C ASN A 4 1.38 2.26 12.59
N THR A 5 0.35 2.09 13.42
CA THR A 5 -0.38 0.82 13.56
C THR A 5 -1.87 1.05 13.42
N ALA A 6 -2.53 0.28 12.56
CA ALA A 6 -3.98 0.34 12.35
C ALA A 6 -4.57 -1.05 12.08
N THR A 7 -5.89 -1.15 12.03
CA THR A 7 -6.54 -2.39 11.58
C THR A 7 -6.26 -2.64 10.10
N ASN A 8 -6.50 -1.64 9.24
CA ASN A 8 -6.22 -1.66 7.81
C ASN A 8 -5.46 -0.40 7.43
N GLY A 9 -4.53 -0.49 6.48
CA GLY A 9 -3.83 0.69 5.97
C GLY A 9 -2.94 1.29 7.04
N GLY A 10 -1.92 0.54 7.49
CA GLY A 10 -1.09 0.91 8.64
C GLY A 10 -0.57 2.35 8.54
N GLY A 11 -0.07 2.76 7.37
CA GLY A 11 0.30 4.14 7.09
C GLY A 11 -0.84 4.97 6.47
N ILE A 12 -1.60 4.40 5.53
CA ILE A 12 -2.69 5.08 4.83
C ILE A 12 -3.89 4.14 4.66
N ASN A 13 -5.05 4.55 5.13
CA ASN A 13 -6.34 3.97 4.77
C ASN A 13 -7.08 4.93 3.84
N ASN A 14 -7.04 4.67 2.54
CA ASN A 14 -7.60 5.55 1.52
C ASN A 14 -9.03 5.15 1.15
N VAL A 15 -9.98 6.06 1.38
CA VAL A 15 -11.40 5.96 0.96
C VAL A 15 -11.77 6.95 -0.15
N GLY A 16 -10.81 7.77 -0.59
CA GLY A 16 -11.00 8.82 -1.60
C GLY A 16 -9.82 8.86 -2.56
N THR A 17 -9.21 10.04 -2.75
CA THR A 17 -8.03 10.18 -3.62
C THR A 17 -6.78 10.50 -2.79
N ALA A 18 -5.74 9.69 -2.94
CA ALA A 18 -4.42 9.95 -2.39
C ALA A 18 -3.38 10.07 -3.51
N LYS A 19 -2.56 11.13 -3.46
CA LYS A 19 -1.43 11.32 -4.37
C LYS A 19 -0.16 11.46 -3.56
N LEU A 20 0.77 10.53 -3.76
CA LEU A 20 2.07 10.51 -3.13
C LEU A 20 3.11 10.86 -4.20
N PHE A 21 3.77 11.99 -4.04
CA PHE A 21 4.84 12.43 -4.92
C PHE A 21 6.14 12.48 -4.11
N ARG A 22 7.19 11.80 -4.57
CA ARG A 22 8.51 11.75 -3.90
C ARG A 22 8.40 11.45 -2.41
N SER A 23 7.53 10.51 -2.07
CA SER A 23 7.15 10.19 -0.69
C SER A 23 7.63 8.81 -0.29
N THR A 24 7.73 8.59 1.03
CA THR A 24 8.10 7.29 1.59
C THR A 24 7.04 6.82 2.58
N VAL A 25 6.55 5.59 2.38
CA VAL A 25 5.67 4.87 3.30
C VAL A 25 6.46 3.70 3.86
N THR A 26 6.87 3.78 5.13
CA THR A 26 7.82 2.84 5.72
C THR A 26 7.47 2.39 7.12
N ASP A 27 7.82 1.17 7.49
CA ASP A 27 7.75 0.71 8.88
C ASP A 27 6.35 0.86 9.51
N ASN A 28 5.29 0.66 8.71
CA ASN A 28 3.91 0.67 9.19
C ASN A 28 3.35 -0.74 9.32
N TYR A 29 2.39 -0.89 10.24
CA TYR A 29 1.77 -2.17 10.60
C TYR A 29 0.25 -2.11 10.46
N ALA A 30 -0.32 -3.11 9.78
CA ALA A 30 -1.75 -3.35 9.77
C ALA A 30 -2.06 -4.70 10.41
N VAL A 31 -3.07 -4.76 11.28
CA VAL A 31 -3.52 -6.03 11.87
C VAL A 31 -4.07 -6.97 10.80
N GLN A 32 -4.87 -6.42 9.88
CA GLN A 32 -5.53 -7.17 8.80
C GLN A 32 -4.82 -6.95 7.47
N THR A 33 -5.08 -5.87 6.72
CA THR A 33 -4.55 -5.71 5.35
C THR A 33 -3.94 -4.34 5.08
N GLY A 34 -3.11 -4.25 4.03
CA GLY A 34 -2.51 -2.98 3.62
C GLY A 34 -1.55 -2.46 4.68
N GLY A 35 -0.47 -3.19 4.96
CA GLY A 35 0.51 -2.81 5.99
C GLY A 35 0.99 -1.37 5.82
N GLY A 36 1.28 -0.97 4.57
CA GLY A 36 1.57 0.41 4.22
C GLY A 36 0.30 1.16 3.86
N ILE A 37 -0.37 0.70 2.80
CA ILE A 37 -1.52 1.37 2.20
C ILE A 37 -2.64 0.36 2.01
N PHE A 38 -3.82 0.68 2.52
CA PHE A 38 -5.07 0.02 2.13
C PHE A 38 -5.86 0.99 1.26
N ASN A 39 -6.16 0.58 0.04
CA ASN A 39 -6.99 1.32 -0.89
C ASN A 39 -8.38 0.68 -1.00
N ASN A 40 -9.41 1.40 -0.55
CA ASN A 40 -10.79 0.88 -0.58
C ASN A 40 -11.34 0.82 -2.00
N GLY A 41 -12.47 0.11 -2.17
CA GLY A 41 -13.11 -0.11 -3.47
C GLY A 41 -13.59 1.14 -4.22
N GLY A 42 -13.68 2.30 -3.56
CA GLY A 42 -13.93 3.60 -4.19
C GLY A 42 -12.70 4.52 -4.22
N GLY A 43 -11.56 4.02 -3.74
CA GLY A 43 -10.34 4.78 -3.55
C GLY A 43 -9.43 4.77 -4.78
N SER A 44 -8.71 5.87 -4.97
CA SER A 44 -7.65 6.02 -5.95
C SER A 44 -6.34 6.42 -5.26
N VAL A 45 -5.27 5.65 -5.49
CA VAL A 45 -3.92 5.99 -5.03
C VAL A 45 -3.01 6.16 -6.25
N THR A 46 -2.29 7.28 -6.32
CA THR A 46 -1.17 7.46 -7.25
C THR A 46 0.12 7.56 -6.45
N LEU A 47 1.08 6.68 -6.75
CA LEU A 47 2.45 6.79 -6.27
C LEU A 47 3.35 7.23 -7.42
N ASP A 48 3.99 8.38 -7.27
CA ASP A 48 4.91 8.94 -8.24
C ASP A 48 6.27 9.20 -7.59
N HIS A 49 7.32 8.58 -8.14
CA HIS A 49 8.68 8.62 -7.60
C HIS A 49 8.75 8.31 -6.09
N SER A 50 7.92 7.39 -5.62
CA SER A 50 7.73 7.12 -4.19
C SER A 50 8.23 5.72 -3.82
N THR A 51 8.46 5.51 -2.52
CA THR A 51 8.95 4.23 -2.00
C THR A 51 8.00 3.69 -0.93
N VAL A 52 7.63 2.42 -1.05
CA VAL A 52 6.86 1.68 -0.04
C VAL A 52 7.73 0.53 0.46
N LEU A 53 8.22 0.63 1.69
CA LEU A 53 9.18 -0.36 2.22
C LEU A 53 8.93 -0.79 3.67
N ARG A 54 9.32 -2.01 4.03
CA ARG A 54 9.23 -2.52 5.41
C ARG A 54 7.86 -2.38 6.08
N ASN A 55 6.78 -2.38 5.30
CA ASN A 55 5.44 -2.37 5.85
C ASN A 55 4.90 -3.79 6.00
N ARG A 56 4.08 -4.01 7.02
CA ARG A 56 3.62 -5.35 7.42
C ARG A 56 2.13 -5.44 7.65
N ALA A 57 1.48 -6.40 6.98
CA ALA A 57 0.17 -6.91 7.37
C ALA A 57 0.37 -8.17 8.23
N ILE A 58 -0.23 -8.22 9.43
CA ILE A 58 0.04 -9.29 10.42
C ILE A 58 -0.77 -10.55 10.09
N HIS A 59 -2.08 -10.43 9.89
CA HIS A 59 -2.99 -11.55 9.69
C HIS A 59 -3.60 -11.64 8.28
N GLY A 60 -3.42 -10.62 7.45
CA GLY A 60 -3.94 -10.58 6.08
C GLY A 60 -2.85 -10.32 5.04
N THR A 61 -3.21 -9.62 3.98
CA THR A 61 -2.40 -9.47 2.76
C THR A 61 -2.05 -8.01 2.46
N GLY A 62 -1.21 -7.80 1.45
CA GLY A 62 -0.80 -6.46 1.01
C GLY A 62 0.08 -5.81 2.05
N GLY A 63 1.27 -6.37 2.27
CA GLY A 63 2.24 -5.77 3.18
C GLY A 63 2.55 -4.33 2.81
N GLY A 64 2.79 -4.09 1.51
CA GLY A 64 2.93 -2.74 0.98
C GLY A 64 1.57 -2.12 0.67
N ILE A 65 0.85 -2.68 -0.31
CA ILE A 65 -0.46 -2.20 -0.74
C ILE A 65 -1.47 -3.35 -0.79
N ASP A 66 -2.65 -3.16 -0.21
CA ASP A 66 -3.84 -3.95 -0.50
C ASP A 66 -4.86 -3.06 -1.23
N ASN A 67 -5.24 -3.47 -2.44
CA ASN A 67 -6.20 -2.77 -3.27
C ASN A 67 -7.50 -3.55 -3.33
N ALA A 68 -8.51 -3.08 -2.58
CA ALA A 68 -9.80 -3.72 -2.51
C ALA A 68 -10.52 -3.68 -3.88
N PRO A 69 -11.44 -4.63 -4.16
CA PRO A 69 -12.20 -4.65 -5.41
C PRO A 69 -12.87 -3.30 -5.72
N GLY A 70 -12.62 -2.78 -6.92
CA GLY A 70 -13.08 -1.46 -7.38
C GLY A 70 -12.08 -0.33 -7.17
N GLY A 71 -11.08 -0.51 -6.30
CA GLY A 71 -10.03 0.46 -6.05
C GLY A 71 -9.05 0.56 -7.21
N THR A 72 -8.46 1.74 -7.41
CA THR A 72 -7.47 1.99 -8.46
C THR A 72 -6.12 2.38 -7.85
N VAL A 73 -5.04 1.76 -8.31
CA VAL A 73 -3.67 2.13 -7.95
C VAL A 73 -2.86 2.38 -9.20
N THR A 74 -2.21 3.54 -9.27
CA THR A 74 -1.31 3.94 -10.35
C THR A 74 0.11 4.08 -9.81
N LEU A 75 1.06 3.41 -10.44
CA LEU A 75 2.47 3.44 -10.08
C LEU A 75 3.28 4.14 -11.19
N LEU A 76 3.96 5.21 -10.82
CA LEU A 76 4.87 5.98 -11.67
C LEU A 76 6.23 5.98 -10.98
N HIS A 77 7.22 5.29 -11.56
CA HIS A 77 8.61 5.27 -11.08
C HIS A 77 8.76 5.00 -9.57
N SER A 78 7.94 4.12 -9.02
CA SER A 78 7.90 3.86 -7.58
C SER A 78 8.46 2.49 -7.24
N THR A 79 9.03 2.37 -6.05
CA THR A 79 9.76 1.17 -5.63
C THR A 79 9.14 0.52 -4.39
N PHE A 80 9.20 -0.82 -4.35
CA PHE A 80 8.61 -1.62 -3.29
C PHE A 80 9.65 -2.60 -2.76
N HIS A 81 9.95 -2.58 -1.46
CA HIS A 81 11.00 -3.43 -0.89
C HIS A 81 10.66 -3.91 0.52
N GLN A 82 10.94 -5.20 0.81
CA GLN A 82 10.84 -5.76 2.17
C GLN A 82 9.46 -5.61 2.82
N ASN A 83 8.38 -5.56 2.03
CA ASN A 83 7.03 -5.56 2.59
C ASN A 83 6.56 -7.00 2.83
N HIS A 84 5.75 -7.21 3.87
CA HIS A 84 5.32 -8.55 4.30
C HIS A 84 3.81 -8.61 4.57
N PRO A 85 3.07 -9.65 4.10
CA PRO A 85 3.57 -10.86 3.46
C PRO A 85 3.94 -10.70 1.98
N ASN A 86 3.49 -9.63 1.32
CA ASN A 86 3.79 -9.34 -0.08
C ASN A 86 3.85 -7.83 -0.33
N HIS A 87 4.38 -7.44 -1.48
CA HIS A 87 4.52 -6.04 -1.86
C HIS A 87 3.15 -5.41 -2.19
N CYS A 88 2.33 -6.14 -2.96
CA CYS A 88 1.03 -5.69 -3.40
C CYS A 88 0.04 -6.84 -3.53
N VAL A 89 -1.25 -6.57 -3.35
CA VAL A 89 -2.33 -7.51 -3.61
C VAL A 89 -3.62 -6.79 -4.04
N PRO A 90 -4.45 -7.38 -4.92
CA PRO A 90 -4.05 -8.42 -5.88
C PRO A 90 -3.14 -7.82 -6.96
N LEU A 91 -2.11 -8.58 -7.37
CA LEU A 91 -1.13 -8.12 -8.38
C LEU A 91 -1.79 -7.73 -9.72
N SER A 92 -2.90 -8.38 -10.08
CA SER A 92 -3.68 -8.06 -11.28
C SER A 92 -4.29 -6.65 -11.27
N SER A 93 -4.49 -6.06 -10.10
CA SER A 93 -5.07 -4.72 -9.95
C SER A 93 -4.02 -3.62 -9.73
N ILE A 94 -2.75 -3.99 -9.58
CA ILE A 94 -1.65 -3.05 -9.33
C ILE A 94 -0.52 -3.34 -10.34
N PRO A 95 -0.70 -3.00 -11.63
CA PRO A 95 0.32 -3.23 -12.65
C PRO A 95 1.64 -2.54 -12.31
N GLY A 96 2.75 -3.26 -12.50
CA GLY A 96 4.09 -2.76 -12.20
C GLY A 96 4.52 -2.90 -10.73
N CYS A 97 3.64 -3.39 -9.84
CA CYS A 97 4.08 -3.81 -8.53
C CYS A 97 4.70 -5.21 -8.61
N ASN A 98 6.03 -5.26 -8.68
CA ASN A 98 6.80 -6.49 -8.75
C ASN A 98 7.52 -6.74 -7.41
N GLY A 99 7.53 -8.00 -6.97
CA GLY A 99 8.05 -8.47 -5.68
C GLY A 99 7.09 -9.47 -5.04
#